data_AF-A0A2Z6QPP0-F1
#
_entry.id   AF-A0A2Z6QPP0-F1
#
_cell.length_a   1.000
_cell.length_b   1.000
_cell.length_c   1.000
_cell.angle_alpha   90.00
_cell.angle_beta   90.00
_cell.angle_gamma   90.00
#
_symmetry.space_group_name_H-M   'P 1'
#
loop_
_entity.id
_entity.type
_entity.pdbx_description
1 polymer ?
#
loop_
_entity_poly.entity_id
_entity_poly.type
_entity_poly.pdbx_seq_one_letter_code
_entity_poly.pdbx_strand_id
1 'polypeptide(L)'
;MGFVEELKSKNFSIYAQWAGILSIPFLFIAGGLAFISFVIFAVIAWILAFILVFIEIPFCLKICPTSPNFDAFIRIFENNLFRTVGYVVFAVVTFAFVSKSVFYVLPGLSLAIAGICYGIAALKHQSHASSKLTGGTGV
;
A
#
# COMPACT_ATOMS: atom_id res chain seq x y z
N MET A 1 15.05 -16.44 -6.80
CA MET A 1 14.67 -15.48 -7.85
C MET A 1 14.69 -14.11 -7.20
N GLY A 2 15.60 -13.24 -7.62
CA GLY A 2 15.97 -12.02 -6.91
C GLY A 2 15.06 -10.83 -7.23
N PHE A 3 15.12 -9.79 -6.39
CA PHE A 3 14.50 -8.47 -6.58
C PHE A 3 14.64 -7.92 -8.02
N VAL A 4 15.80 -8.14 -8.63
CA VAL A 4 16.14 -7.68 -9.99
C VAL A 4 15.34 -8.41 -11.09
N GLU A 5 14.99 -9.68 -10.88
CA GLU A 5 14.19 -10.45 -11.84
C GLU A 5 12.71 -10.07 -11.78
N GLU A 6 12.18 -9.78 -10.58
CA GLU A 6 10.80 -9.30 -10.40
C GLU A 6 10.61 -7.91 -11.01
N LEU A 7 11.60 -7.00 -10.87
CA LEU A 7 11.62 -5.71 -11.56
C LEU A 7 11.75 -5.84 -13.08
N LYS A 8 12.23 -6.97 -13.60
CA LYS A 8 12.37 -7.23 -15.04
C LYS A 8 11.12 -7.89 -15.65
N SER A 9 10.18 -8.36 -14.82
CA SER A 9 8.97 -9.08 -15.26
C SER A 9 7.93 -8.20 -15.99
N LYS A 10 8.10 -6.86 -15.98
CA LYS A 10 7.15 -5.87 -16.53
C LYS A 10 5.71 -6.02 -15.99
N ASN A 11 5.52 -6.67 -14.84
CA ASN A 11 4.22 -6.82 -14.22
C ASN A 11 3.88 -5.57 -13.40
N PHE A 12 2.83 -4.85 -13.81
CA PHE A 12 2.44 -3.60 -13.15
C PHE A 12 1.92 -3.82 -11.72
N SER A 13 1.43 -5.02 -11.41
CA SER A 13 1.06 -5.42 -10.04
C SER A 13 2.26 -5.43 -9.09
N ILE A 14 3.44 -5.85 -9.56
CA ILE A 14 4.65 -5.90 -8.74
C ILE A 14 5.18 -4.48 -8.48
N TYR A 15 5.25 -3.64 -9.52
CA TYR A 15 5.65 -2.24 -9.34
C TYR A 15 4.71 -1.49 -8.39
N ALA A 16 3.40 -1.77 -8.48
CA ALA A 16 2.41 -1.21 -7.58
C ALA A 16 2.63 -1.65 -6.13
N GLN A 17 2.93 -2.93 -5.91
CA GLN A 17 3.28 -3.44 -4.57
C GLN A 17 4.53 -2.76 -4.01
N TRP A 18 5.60 -2.61 -4.79
CA TRP A 18 6.80 -1.92 -4.33
C TRP A 18 6.55 -0.45 -3.99
N ALA A 19 5.73 0.25 -4.79
CA ALA A 19 5.30 1.61 -4.48
C ALA A 19 4.44 1.66 -3.19
N GLY A 20 3.57 0.67 -2.99
CA GLY A 20 2.79 0.49 -1.77
C GLY A 20 3.68 0.28 -0.54
N ILE A 21 4.67 -0.62 -0.63
CA ILE A 21 5.64 -0.88 0.44
C ILE A 21 6.45 0.39 0.75
N LEU A 22 6.85 1.16 -0.26
CA LEU A 22 7.55 2.43 -0.08
C LEU A 22 6.68 3.49 0.62
N SER A 23 5.36 3.45 0.44
CA SER A 23 4.44 4.39 1.09
C SER A 23 4.35 4.19 2.61
N ILE A 24 4.60 2.98 3.12
CA ILE A 24 4.53 2.63 4.55
C ILE A 24 5.52 3.47 5.39
N PRO A 25 6.85 3.45 5.14
CA PRO A 25 7.79 4.25 5.91
C PRO A 25 7.53 5.75 5.77
N PHE A 26 7.07 6.22 4.60
CA PHE A 26 6.70 7.62 4.40
C PHE A 26 5.52 8.03 5.27
N LEU A 27 4.49 7.20 5.40
CA LEU A 27 3.36 7.46 6.29
C LEU A 27 3.77 7.45 7.77
N PHE A 28 4.64 6.53 8.18
CA PHE A 28 5.16 6.48 9.55
C PHE A 28 5.94 7.74 9.91
N ILE A 29 6.87 8.17 9.04
CA ILE A 29 7.68 9.37 9.24
C ILE A 29 6.80 10.61 9.23
N ALA A 30 5.91 10.76 8.24
CA ALA A 30 5.00 11.91 8.16
C ALA A 30 4.08 12.00 9.37
N GLY A 31 3.54 10.87 9.85
CA GLY A 31 2.75 10.80 11.06
C GLY A 31 3.55 11.22 12.31
N GLY A 32 4.78 10.71 12.46
CA GLY A 32 5.66 11.08 13.59
C GLY A 32 6.01 12.57 13.62
N LEU A 33 6.35 13.15 12.46
CA LEU A 33 6.66 14.57 12.34
C LEU A 33 5.45 15.47 12.60
N ALA A 34 4.25 15.01 12.22
CA ALA A 34 3.01 15.74 12.44
C ALA A 34 2.39 15.51 13.83
N PHE A 35 2.87 14.54 14.61
CA PHE A 35 2.25 14.12 15.88
C PHE A 35 2.11 15.26 16.89
N ILE A 36 3.14 16.10 17.02
CA ILE A 36 3.14 17.20 18.01
C ILE A 36 2.13 18.30 17.64
N SER A 37 1.97 18.59 16.35
CA SER A 37 1.12 19.69 15.88
C SER A 37 -0.30 19.25 15.51
N PHE A 38 -0.48 18.00 15.08
CA PHE A 38 -1.68 17.49 14.43
C PHE A 38 -1.93 16.01 14.77
N VAL A 39 -2.11 15.70 16.06
CA VAL A 39 -2.28 14.33 16.60
C VAL A 39 -3.28 13.48 15.81
N ILE A 40 -4.46 14.03 15.48
CA ILE A 40 -5.52 13.26 14.80
C ILE A 40 -5.05 12.78 13.41
N PHE A 41 -4.38 13.64 12.66
CA PHE A 41 -3.86 13.32 11.32
C PHE A 41 -2.70 12.33 11.39
N ALA A 42 -1.85 12.45 12.41
CA ALA A 42 -0.77 11.50 12.67
C ALA A 42 -1.30 10.10 12.98
N VAL A 43 -2.32 9.99 13.84
CA VAL A 43 -2.94 8.70 14.19
C VAL A 43 -3.59 8.06 12.96
N ILE A 44 -4.32 8.82 12.14
CA ILE A 44 -4.93 8.28 10.91
C ILE A 44 -3.84 7.80 9.93
N ALA A 45 -2.76 8.56 9.77
CA ALA A 45 -1.64 8.16 8.90
C ALA A 45 -0.98 6.84 9.36
N TRP A 46 -0.83 6.64 10.67
CA TRP A 46 -0.33 5.37 11.21
C TRP A 46 -1.33 4.23 11.00
N ILE A 47 -2.64 4.45 11.20
CA ILE A 47 -3.66 3.43 10.91
C ILE A 47 -3.58 3.01 9.43
N LEU A 48 -3.47 3.97 8.51
CA LEU A 48 -3.30 3.67 7.08
C LEU A 48 -2.01 2.89 6.80
N ALA A 49 -0.89 3.28 7.42
CA ALA A 49 0.38 2.56 7.29
C ALA A 49 0.27 1.11 7.77
N PHE A 50 -0.40 0.88 8.90
CA PHE A 50 -0.66 -0.47 9.41
C PHE A 50 -1.53 -1.29 8.45
N ILE A 51 -2.61 -0.73 7.93
CA ILE A 51 -3.46 -1.41 6.94
C ILE A 51 -2.64 -1.79 5.69
N LEU A 52 -1.80 -0.88 5.19
CA LEU A 52 -0.93 -1.13 4.04
C LEU A 52 0.07 -2.26 4.29
N VAL A 53 0.63 -2.39 5.50
CA VAL A 53 1.49 -3.53 5.87
C VAL A 53 0.76 -4.86 5.64
N PHE A 54 -0.50 -4.97 6.07
CA PHE A 54 -1.26 -6.21 5.91
C PHE A 54 -1.69 -6.47 4.46
N ILE A 55 -1.98 -5.43 3.68
CA ILE A 55 -2.35 -5.56 2.27
C ILE A 55 -1.14 -5.93 1.40
N GLU A 56 0.04 -5.40 1.72
CA GLU A 56 1.24 -5.55 0.88
C GLU A 56 2.19 -6.67 1.32
N ILE A 57 2.19 -7.05 2.59
CA ILE A 57 3.07 -8.06 3.14
C ILE A 57 2.21 -9.28 3.55
N PRO A 58 1.88 -10.20 2.63
CA PRO A 58 1.08 -11.39 2.94
C PRO A 58 1.75 -12.30 3.98
N PHE A 59 3.07 -12.18 4.18
CA PHE A 59 3.77 -12.81 5.29
C PHE A 59 3.26 -12.39 6.68
N CYS A 60 2.84 -11.12 6.86
CA CYS A 60 2.27 -10.65 8.12
C CYS A 60 0.96 -11.36 8.46
N LEU A 61 0.14 -11.71 7.45
CA LEU A 61 -1.09 -12.48 7.64
C LEU A 61 -0.82 -13.95 7.97
N LYS A 62 0.29 -14.52 7.48
CA LYS A 62 0.67 -15.90 7.78
C LYS A 62 1.18 -16.09 9.21
N ILE A 63 1.79 -15.07 9.80
CA ILE A 63 2.38 -15.14 11.15
C ILE A 63 1.41 -14.68 12.24
N CYS A 64 0.61 -13.65 11.96
CA CYS A 64 -0.33 -13.12 12.95
C CYS A 64 -1.61 -13.97 12.97
N PRO A 65 -2.04 -14.50 14.13
CA PRO A 65 -3.37 -15.08 14.27
C PRO A 65 -4.41 -13.96 14.19
N THR A 66 -4.80 -13.58 12.96
CA THR A 66 -5.78 -12.53 12.75
C THR A 66 -7.21 -13.10 12.82
N SER A 67 -8.18 -12.22 13.05
CA SER A 67 -9.59 -12.59 13.11
C SER A 67 -10.09 -12.99 11.71
N PRO A 68 -11.01 -13.98 11.58
CA PRO A 68 -11.60 -14.35 10.29
C PRO A 68 -12.24 -13.18 9.53
N ASN A 69 -12.76 -12.19 10.27
CA ASN A 69 -13.32 -10.97 9.68
C ASN A 69 -12.23 -10.08 9.07
N PHE A 70 -11.04 -10.06 9.66
CA PHE A 70 -9.90 -9.32 9.14
C PHE A 70 -9.34 -10.01 7.89
N ASP A 71 -9.21 -11.34 7.90
CA ASP A 71 -8.82 -12.10 6.71
C ASP A 71 -9.79 -11.90 5.54
N ALA A 72 -11.09 -11.90 5.82
CA ALA A 72 -12.12 -11.61 4.82
C ALA A 72 -11.99 -10.20 4.25
N PHE A 73 -11.68 -9.21 5.09
CA PHE A 73 -11.43 -7.83 4.66
C PHE A 73 -10.20 -7.75 3.74
N ILE A 74 -9.08 -8.38 4.11
CA ILE A 74 -7.86 -8.35 3.32
C ILE A 74 -8.03 -9.09 1.99
N ARG A 75 -8.82 -10.17 1.94
CA ARG A 75 -9.15 -10.88 0.70
C ARG A 75 -9.83 -10.01 -0.36
N ILE A 76 -10.56 -8.96 0.03
CA ILE A 76 -11.15 -8.01 -0.93
C ILE A 76 -10.04 -7.33 -1.76
N PHE A 77 -8.86 -7.15 -1.17
CA PHE A 77 -7.67 -6.57 -1.80
C PHE A 77 -6.82 -7.59 -2.58
N GLU A 78 -7.27 -8.84 -2.77
CA GLU A 78 -6.66 -9.75 -3.76
C GLU A 78 -7.00 -9.32 -5.19
N ASN A 79 -8.14 -8.66 -5.38
CA ASN A 79 -8.55 -8.15 -6.68
C ASN A 79 -7.87 -6.79 -6.97
N ASN A 80 -7.15 -6.72 -8.09
CA ASN A 80 -6.44 -5.51 -8.52
C ASN A 80 -7.35 -4.29 -8.66
N LEU A 81 -8.64 -4.45 -8.99
CA LEU A 81 -9.60 -3.35 -9.08
C LEU A 81 -9.91 -2.77 -7.70
N PHE A 82 -10.21 -3.61 -6.71
CA PHE A 82 -10.45 -3.17 -5.34
C PHE A 82 -9.21 -2.55 -4.70
N ARG A 83 -8.01 -3.08 -4.99
CA ARG A 83 -6.74 -2.41 -4.60
C ARG A 83 -6.62 -1.03 -5.22
N THR A 84 -6.88 -0.90 -6.52
CA THR A 84 -6.82 0.39 -7.21
C THR A 84 -7.69 1.42 -6.50
N VAL A 85 -8.95 1.07 -6.23
CA VAL A 85 -9.89 1.95 -5.55
C VAL A 85 -9.39 2.29 -4.14
N GLY A 86 -8.95 1.30 -3.37
CA GLY A 86 -8.41 1.51 -2.02
C GLY A 86 -7.21 2.47 -2.00
N TYR A 87 -6.24 2.25 -2.88
CA TYR A 87 -5.04 3.09 -2.99
C TYR A 87 -5.37 4.51 -3.45
N VAL A 88 -6.30 4.68 -4.40
CA VAL A 88 -6.74 6.01 -4.82
C VAL A 88 -7.44 6.74 -3.68
N VAL A 89 -8.31 6.05 -2.91
CA VAL A 89 -8.96 6.64 -1.73
C VAL A 89 -7.93 7.04 -0.68
N PHE A 90 -6.96 6.17 -0.37
CA PHE A 90 -5.89 6.48 0.57
C PHE A 90 -5.02 7.65 0.09
N ALA A 91 -4.73 7.74 -1.20
CA ALA A 91 -4.01 8.86 -1.78
C ALA A 91 -4.80 10.17 -1.61
N VAL A 92 -6.09 10.20 -1.96
CA VAL A 92 -6.95 11.39 -1.82
C VAL A 92 -7.04 11.85 -0.36
N VAL A 93 -7.23 10.92 0.58
CA VAL A 93 -7.26 11.22 2.02
C VAL A 93 -5.92 11.79 2.48
N THR A 94 -4.80 11.19 2.07
CA THR A 94 -3.46 11.67 2.44
C THR A 94 -3.15 13.03 1.82
N PHE A 95 -3.59 13.28 0.59
CA PHE A 95 -3.48 14.60 -0.04
C PHE A 95 -4.31 15.66 0.68
N ALA A 96 -5.47 15.32 1.24
CA ALA A 96 -6.22 16.27 2.07
C ALA A 96 -5.42 16.72 3.31
N PHE A 97 -4.55 15.86 3.85
CA PHE A 97 -3.71 16.18 5.02
C PHE A 97 -2.57 17.14 4.69
N VAL A 98 -2.22 17.30 3.41
CA VAL A 98 -1.22 18.28 2.95
C VAL A 98 -1.60 19.71 3.34
N SER A 99 -2.90 20.01 3.43
CA SER A 99 -3.40 21.31 3.93
C SER A 99 -3.00 21.63 5.38
N LYS A 100 -2.63 20.60 6.16
CA LYS A 100 -2.16 20.73 7.54
C LYS A 100 -0.64 20.62 7.66
N SER A 101 -0.02 19.75 6.88
CA SER A 101 1.44 19.58 6.89
C SER A 101 1.98 19.12 5.54
N VAL A 102 3.05 19.77 5.09
CA VAL A 102 3.74 19.42 3.84
C VAL A 102 4.36 18.02 3.87
N PHE A 103 4.58 17.44 5.06
CA PHE A 103 5.17 16.10 5.20
C PHE A 103 4.30 14.99 4.58
N TYR A 104 3.00 15.23 4.38
CA TYR A 104 2.09 14.26 3.76
C TYR A 104 2.14 14.22 2.23
N VAL A 105 2.92 15.10 1.58
CA VAL A 105 3.03 15.12 0.10
C VAL A 105 3.69 13.85 -0.44
N LEU A 106 4.83 13.44 0.15
CA LEU A 106 5.55 12.24 -0.27
C LEU A 106 4.73 10.95 -0.14
N PRO A 107 4.08 10.65 1.00
CA PRO A 107 3.22 9.47 1.10
C PRO A 107 1.99 9.56 0.18
N GLY A 108 1.40 10.76 0.00
CA GLY A 108 0.29 10.93 -0.95
C GLY A 108 0.69 10.60 -2.39
N LEU A 109 1.87 11.05 -2.82
CA LEU A 109 2.39 10.79 -4.16
C LEU A 109 2.73 9.31 -4.36
N SER A 110 3.36 8.66 -3.39
CA SER A 110 3.69 7.23 -3.50
C SER A 110 2.43 6.35 -3.54
N LEU A 111 1.41 6.68 -2.75
CA LEU A 111 0.09 6.02 -2.80
C LEU A 111 -0.61 6.25 -4.14
N ALA A 112 -0.53 7.46 -4.72
CA ALA A 112 -1.10 7.75 -6.03
C ALA A 112 -0.40 6.96 -7.14
N ILE A 113 0.93 6.86 -7.10
CA ILE A 113 1.70 6.04 -8.05
C ILE A 113 1.31 4.56 -7.91
N ALA A 114 1.20 4.05 -6.68
CA ALA A 114 0.73 2.68 -6.44
C ALA A 114 -0.68 2.45 -6.99
N GLY A 115 -1.61 3.38 -6.75
CA GLY A 115 -2.97 3.34 -7.28
C GLY A 115 -3.02 3.36 -8.81
N ILE A 116 -2.25 4.21 -9.48
CA ILE A 116 -2.16 4.25 -10.94
C ILE A 116 -1.59 2.94 -11.49
N CYS A 117 -0.54 2.40 -10.89
CA CYS A 117 0.06 1.13 -11.29
C CYS A 117 -0.92 -0.05 -11.12
N TYR A 118 -1.66 -0.11 -10.00
CA TYR A 118 -2.73 -1.10 -9.81
C TYR A 118 -3.86 -0.92 -10.81
N GLY A 119 -4.22 0.33 -11.14
CA GLY A 119 -5.26 0.62 -12.13
C GLY A 119 -4.86 0.14 -13.53
N ILE A 120 -3.61 0.38 -13.94
CA ILE A 120 -3.08 -0.13 -15.21
C ILE A 120 -3.06 -1.66 -15.21
N ALA A 121 -2.69 -2.30 -14.10
CA ALA A 121 -2.72 -3.76 -13.97
C ALA A 121 -4.16 -4.32 -14.07
N ALA A 122 -5.14 -3.63 -13.49
CA ALA A 122 -6.56 -3.98 -13.58
C ALA A 122 -7.10 -3.84 -15.01
N LEU A 123 -6.78 -2.73 -15.70
CA LEU A 123 -7.16 -2.51 -17.11
C LEU A 123 -6.51 -3.52 -18.06
N LYS A 124 -5.31 -4.02 -17.73
CA LYS A 124 -4.61 -5.05 -18.50
C LYS A 124 -5.03 -6.48 -18.13
N HIS A 125 -6.02 -6.66 -17.24
CA HIS A 125 -6.44 -7.96 -16.72
C HIS A 125 -5.28 -8.83 -16.21
N GLN A 126 -4.23 -8.21 -15.67
CA GLN A 126 -3.11 -8.95 -15.11
C GLN A 126 -3.55 -9.60 -13.80
N SER A 127 -3.26 -10.89 -13.62
CA SER A 127 -3.47 -11.56 -12.33
C SER A 127 -2.58 -10.91 -11.28
N HIS A 128 -3.13 -10.68 -10.08
CA HIS A 128 -2.37 -10.15 -8.96
C HIS A 128 -1.15 -11.03 -8.69
N ALA A 129 0.03 -10.46 -8.86
CA ALA A 129 1.29 -11.11 -8.54
C ALA A 129 1.92 -10.34 -7.39
N SER A 130 2.19 -11.06 -6.29
CA SER A 130 2.86 -10.53 -5.11
C SER A 130 4.29 -11.09 -5.03
N SER A 131 5.27 -10.23 -4.76
CA SER A 131 6.69 -10.56 -4.69
C SER A 131 6.98 -11.73 -3.73
N LYS A 132 7.88 -12.64 -4.13
CA LYS A 132 8.31 -13.77 -3.28
C LYS A 132 8.98 -13.29 -1.99
N LEU A 133 9.68 -12.15 -2.07
CA LEU A 133 10.31 -11.47 -0.93
C LEU A 133 9.30 -11.04 0.15
N THR A 134 8.05 -10.82 -0.21
CA THR A 134 6.98 -10.43 0.71
C THR A 134 6.08 -11.60 1.15
N GLY A 135 6.42 -12.82 0.72
CA GLY A 135 5.67 -14.06 1.03
C GLY A 135 4.55 -14.40 0.03
N GLY A 136 4.54 -13.75 -1.14
CA GLY A 136 3.61 -14.00 -2.26
C GLY A 136 4.05 -15.16 -3.16
N THR A 137 3.22 -15.48 -4.15
CA THR A 137 3.47 -16.56 -5.14
C THR A 137 4.63 -16.24 -6.08
N GLY A 138 4.99 -14.95 -6.19
CA GLY A 138 5.92 -14.43 -7.17
C GLY A 138 5.53 -14.70 -8.62
N VAL A 139 6.43 -14.30 -9.51
CA VAL A 139 6.46 -14.74 -10.91
C VAL A 139 7.44 -15.89 -11.10
#